data_AF-A0A1F4RNG0-F1
#
_entry.id   AF-A0A1F4RNG0-F1
#
_cell.length_a   1.000
_cell.length_b   1.000
_cell.length_c   1.000
_cell.angle_alpha   90.00
_cell.angle_beta   90.00
_cell.angle_gamma   90.00
#
_symmetry.space_group_name_H-M   'P 1'
#
loop_
_entity.id
_entity.type
_entity.pdbx_description
1 polymer ?
#
loop_
_entity_poly.entity_id
_entity_poly.type
_entity_poly.pdbx_seq_one_letter_code
_entity_poly.pdbx_strand_id
1 'polypeptide(L)'
;QPFSATFLLAMAALTILVTVLDYVVPAAGAKKYGASRMGVWGSVIGMFIGLFVMPPWGMVVGAFVGAVAGELFSGKEGKKALKAGWGVFVGNLVGVGLKLAASIIMLFFYVKAIL
;
A
#
# COMPACT_ATOMS: atom_id res chain seq x y z
N GLN A 1 -25.99 -19.60 15.86
CA GLN A 1 -25.57 -19.68 14.44
C GLN A 1 -24.39 -18.74 14.28
N PRO A 2 -23.18 -19.25 14.02
CA PRO A 2 -21.93 -18.48 14.19
C PRO A 2 -21.74 -17.33 13.18
N PHE A 3 -22.54 -17.31 12.10
CA PHE A 3 -22.52 -16.23 11.10
C PHE A 3 -23.92 -15.61 10.98
N SER A 4 -24.24 -14.69 11.90
CA SER A 4 -25.43 -13.84 11.73
C SER A 4 -25.23 -12.91 10.54
N ALA A 5 -26.30 -12.62 9.78
CA ALA A 5 -26.25 -11.69 8.64
C ALA A 5 -25.67 -10.32 9.05
N THR A 6 -25.91 -9.89 10.29
CA THR A 6 -25.36 -8.65 10.86
C THR A 6 -23.83 -8.69 11.02
N PHE A 7 -23.25 -9.85 11.35
CA PHE A 7 -21.80 -10.03 11.45
C PHE A 7 -21.14 -9.98 10.07
N LEU A 8 -21.75 -10.65 9.08
CA LEU A 8 -21.28 -10.61 7.69
C LEU A 8 -21.35 -9.20 7.10
N LEU A 9 -22.44 -8.47 7.37
CA LEU A 9 -22.58 -7.07 6.94
C LEU A 9 -21.55 -6.15 7.62
N ALA A 10 -21.29 -6.33 8.92
CA ALA A 10 -20.28 -5.55 9.64
C ALA A 10 -18.86 -5.83 9.11
N MET A 11 -18.52 -7.09 8.85
CA MET A 11 -17.24 -7.48 8.25
C MET A 11 -17.12 -6.96 6.82
N ALA A 12 -18.16 -7.07 5.99
CA ALA A 12 -18.15 -6.54 4.63
C ALA A 12 -17.92 -5.01 4.63
N ALA A 13 -18.59 -4.28 5.53
CA ALA A 13 -18.38 -2.84 5.68
C ALA A 13 -16.94 -2.52 6.11
N LEU A 14 -16.39 -3.26 7.08
CA LEU A 14 -15.01 -3.10 7.53
C LEU A 14 -14.01 -3.39 6.40
N THR A 15 -14.21 -4.46 5.63
CA THR A 15 -13.37 -4.81 4.48
C THR A 15 -13.36 -3.71 3.45
N ILE A 16 -14.53 -3.18 3.05
CA ILE A 16 -14.62 -2.07 2.10
C ILE A 16 -13.85 -0.85 2.61
N LEU A 17 -14.03 -0.50 3.89
CA LEU A 17 -13.39 0.66 4.50
C LEU A 17 -11.86 0.50 4.50
N VAL A 18 -11.36 -0.68 4.86
CA VAL A 18 -9.92 -1.00 4.82
C VAL A 18 -9.39 -1.00 3.39
N THR A 19 -10.11 -1.56 2.42
CA THR A 19 -9.69 -1.56 1.00
C THR A 19 -9.59 -0.14 0.45
N VAL A 20 -10.54 0.73 0.78
CA VAL A 20 -10.49 2.15 0.37
C VAL A 20 -9.30 2.85 1.02
N LEU A 21 -9.10 2.67 2.34
CA LEU A 21 -7.95 3.25 3.04
C LEU A 21 -6.62 2.73 2.47
N ASP A 22 -6.55 1.47 2.08
CA ASP A 22 -5.36 0.87 1.49
C ASP A 22 -5.01 1.45 0.11
N TYR A 23 -5.99 1.97 -0.62
CA TYR A 23 -5.73 2.67 -1.88
C TYR A 23 -5.37 4.14 -1.64
N VAL A 24 -6.04 4.80 -0.68
CA VAL A 24 -5.89 6.23 -0.43
C VAL A 24 -4.60 6.55 0.33
N VAL A 25 -4.23 5.77 1.35
CA VAL A 25 -3.08 6.04 2.21
C VAL A 25 -1.74 6.02 1.47
N PRO A 26 -1.37 4.97 0.70
CA PRO A 26 -0.13 4.98 -0.06
C PRO A 26 -0.14 6.03 -1.18
N ALA A 27 -1.29 6.26 -1.83
CA ALA A 27 -1.41 7.30 -2.85
C ALA A 27 -1.24 8.72 -2.26
N ALA A 28 -1.87 9.01 -1.12
CA ALA A 28 -1.75 10.28 -0.42
C ALA A 28 -0.36 10.46 0.18
N GLY A 29 0.23 9.40 0.73
CA GLY A 29 1.61 9.37 1.22
C GLY A 29 2.59 9.72 0.10
N ALA A 30 2.53 9.03 -1.03
CA ALA A 30 3.35 9.32 -2.20
C ALA A 30 3.19 10.78 -2.66
N LYS A 31 1.95 11.28 -2.74
CA LYS A 31 1.66 12.66 -3.15
C LYS A 31 2.24 13.70 -2.18
N LYS A 32 2.20 13.44 -0.86
CA LYS A 32 2.72 14.33 0.18
C LYS A 32 4.23 14.51 0.11
N TYR A 33 4.96 13.50 -0.35
CA TYR A 33 6.41 13.56 -0.57
C TYR A 33 6.80 14.06 -1.97
N GLY A 34 5.82 14.50 -2.76
CA GLY A 34 6.05 15.12 -4.05
C GLY A 34 6.13 14.15 -5.22
N ALA A 35 5.53 12.95 -5.13
CA ALA A 35 5.45 12.02 -6.25
C ALA A 35 4.61 12.59 -7.41
N SER A 36 5.14 12.56 -8.62
CA SER A 36 4.46 12.84 -9.88
C SER A 36 3.66 11.63 -10.33
N ARG A 37 2.78 11.83 -11.32
CA ARG A 37 2.07 10.72 -11.96
C ARG A 37 3.02 9.67 -12.55
N MET A 38 4.16 10.10 -13.10
CA MET A 38 5.18 9.20 -13.66
C MET A 38 5.89 8.40 -12.56
N GLY A 39 6.18 9.01 -11.41
CA GLY A 39 6.72 8.31 -10.25
C GLY A 39 5.76 7.25 -9.70
N VAL A 40 4.45 7.56 -9.65
CA VAL A 40 3.42 6.60 -9.22
C VAL A 40 3.29 5.45 -10.23
N TRP A 41 3.26 5.73 -11.53
CA TRP A 41 3.18 4.67 -12.54
C TRP A 41 4.45 3.82 -12.59
N GLY A 42 5.61 4.46 -12.45
CA GLY A 42 6.90 3.78 -12.33
C GLY A 42 6.96 2.87 -11.11
N SER A 43 6.40 3.29 -9.97
CA SER A 43 6.33 2.44 -8.77
C SER A 43 5.43 1.23 -8.96
N VAL A 44 4.29 1.40 -9.64
CA VAL A 44 3.38 0.29 -9.94
C VAL A 44 4.07 -0.74 -10.83
N ILE A 45 4.70 -0.32 -11.93
CA ILE A 45 5.45 -1.23 -12.81
C ILE A 45 6.59 -1.90 -12.04
N GLY A 46 7.38 -1.12 -11.30
CA GLY A 46 8.49 -1.63 -10.50
C GLY A 46 8.04 -2.63 -9.44
N MET A 47 6.89 -2.41 -8.81
CA MET A 47 6.26 -3.33 -7.87
C MET A 47 5.85 -4.65 -8.55
N PHE A 48 5.24 -4.59 -9.74
CA PHE A 48 4.89 -5.78 -10.51
C PHE A 48 6.12 -6.57 -10.93
N ILE A 49 7.16 -5.91 -11.45
CA ILE A 49 8.41 -6.57 -11.81
C ILE A 49 9.08 -7.18 -10.56
N GLY A 50 9.14 -6.40 -9.48
CA GLY A 50 9.72 -6.80 -8.21
C GLY A 50 9.01 -7.99 -7.55
N LEU A 51 7.70 -8.14 -7.78
CA LEU A 51 6.93 -9.30 -7.34
C LEU A 51 7.47 -10.62 -7.92
N PHE A 52 7.93 -10.62 -9.17
CA PHE A 52 8.45 -11.82 -9.84
C PHE A 52 9.91 -12.12 -9.49
N VAL A 53 10.68 -11.13 -9.05
CA VAL A 53 12.09 -11.31 -8.70
C VAL A 53 12.25 -11.88 -7.29
N MET A 54 11.59 -11.30 -6.29
CA MET A 54 11.73 -11.73 -4.89
C MET A 54 10.52 -11.32 -4.04
N PRO A 55 9.37 -12.01 -4.10
CA PRO A 55 8.25 -11.70 -3.22
C PRO A 55 8.59 -12.06 -1.76
N PRO A 56 8.27 -11.21 -0.74
CA PRO A 56 7.59 -9.91 -0.78
C PRO A 56 8.53 -8.68 -0.87
N TRP A 57 9.82 -8.83 -0.56
CA TRP A 57 10.77 -7.71 -0.46
C TRP A 57 10.98 -6.98 -1.80
N GLY A 58 11.00 -7.73 -2.89
CA GLY A 58 11.09 -7.25 -4.26
C GLY A 58 9.95 -6.32 -4.63
N MET A 59 8.74 -6.46 -4.07
CA MET A 59 7.65 -5.50 -4.31
C MET A 59 7.99 -4.12 -3.73
N VAL A 60 8.54 -4.08 -2.52
CA VAL A 60 8.87 -2.83 -1.82
C VAL A 60 10.06 -2.15 -2.49
N VAL A 61 11.12 -2.91 -2.76
CA VAL A 61 12.33 -2.41 -3.43
C VAL A 61 12.00 -2.01 -4.87
N GLY A 62 11.23 -2.83 -5.59
CA GLY A 62 10.78 -2.57 -6.95
C GLY A 62 9.91 -1.32 -7.04
N ALA A 63 8.98 -1.11 -6.10
CA ALA A 63 8.19 0.11 -6.04
C ALA A 63 9.06 1.36 -5.82
N PHE A 64 10.07 1.27 -4.93
CA PHE A 64 10.99 2.38 -4.67
C PHE A 64 11.84 2.71 -5.90
N VAL A 65 12.51 1.71 -6.48
CA VAL A 65 13.39 1.88 -7.65
C VAL A 65 12.58 2.35 -8.85
N GLY A 66 11.41 1.76 -9.08
CA GLY A 66 10.48 2.16 -10.14
C GLY A 66 9.96 3.58 -9.95
N ALA A 67 9.67 4.01 -8.72
CA ALA A 67 9.27 5.39 -8.43
C ALA A 67 10.39 6.39 -8.74
N VAL A 68 11.61 6.10 -8.28
CA VAL A 68 12.78 6.97 -8.53
C VAL A 68 13.07 7.04 -10.02
N ALA A 69 13.07 5.91 -10.72
CA ALA A 69 13.26 5.87 -12.17
C ALA A 69 12.18 6.69 -12.90
N GLY A 70 10.90 6.47 -12.58
CA GLY A 70 9.78 7.22 -13.18
C GLY A 70 9.87 8.73 -12.94
N GLU A 71 10.38 9.15 -11.78
CA GLU A 71 10.60 10.56 -11.48
C GLU A 71 11.79 11.18 -12.20
N LEU A 72 12.88 10.42 -12.35
CA LEU A 72 14.02 10.83 -13.16
C LEU A 72 13.60 11.01 -14.64
N PHE A 73 12.81 10.09 -15.18
CA PHE A 73 12.25 10.23 -16.53
C PHE A 73 11.26 11.41 -16.67
N SER A 74 10.61 11.82 -15.58
CA SER A 74 9.75 13.00 -15.54
C SER A 74 10.52 14.33 -15.52
N GLY A 75 11.86 14.30 -15.58
CA GLY A 75 12.71 15.48 -15.57
C GLY A 75 12.93 16.10 -14.19
N LYS A 76 12.61 15.38 -13.09
CA LYS A 76 12.97 15.84 -11.75
C LYS A 76 14.43 15.59 -11.46
N GLU A 77 15.07 16.57 -10.82
CA GLU A 77 16.44 16.43 -10.30
C GLU A 77 16.57 15.21 -9.37
N GLY A 78 17.72 14.54 -9.39
CA GLY A 78 17.95 13.31 -8.63
C GLY A 78 17.62 13.40 -7.14
N LYS A 79 17.88 14.54 -6.49
CA LYS A 79 17.50 14.77 -5.08
C LYS A 79 15.97 14.77 -4.88
N LYS A 80 15.21 15.35 -5.81
CA LYS A 80 13.74 15.36 -5.76
C LYS A 80 13.15 13.99 -6.10
N ALA A 81 13.75 13.29 -7.07
CA ALA A 81 13.35 11.92 -7.42
C ALA A 81 13.56 10.95 -6.25
N LEU A 82 14.70 11.02 -5.55
CA LEU A 82 14.95 10.22 -4.34
C LEU A 82 13.96 10.54 -3.22
N LYS A 83 13.65 11.82 -2.99
CA LYS A 83 12.65 12.22 -1.99
C LYS A 83 11.26 11.69 -2.32
N ALA A 84 10.86 11.74 -3.59
CA ALA A 84 9.60 11.17 -4.07
C ALA A 84 9.57 9.64 -3.93
N GLY A 85 10.66 8.96 -4.30
CA GLY A 85 10.83 7.52 -4.08
C GLY A 85 10.69 7.15 -2.61
N TRP A 86 11.32 7.91 -1.71
CA TRP A 86 11.20 7.71 -0.26
C TRP A 86 9.75 7.86 0.20
N GLY A 87 9.03 8.80 -0.40
CA GLY A 87 7.60 8.96 -0.20
C GLY A 87 6.77 7.73 -0.56
N VAL A 88 7.06 7.12 -1.70
CA VAL A 88 6.40 5.88 -2.13
C VAL A 88 6.76 4.73 -1.19
N PHE A 89 8.02 4.61 -0.79
CA PHE A 89 8.47 3.58 0.15
C PHE A 89 7.77 3.69 1.51
N VAL A 90 7.76 4.89 2.09
CA VAL A 90 7.04 5.16 3.35
C VAL A 90 5.54 4.94 3.18
N GLY A 91 4.95 5.42 2.07
CA GLY A 91 3.53 5.18 1.77
C GLY A 91 3.17 3.70 1.72
N ASN A 92 4.02 2.88 1.08
CA ASN A 92 3.83 1.45 0.98
C ASN A 92 4.00 0.75 2.35
N LEU A 93 4.99 1.14 3.15
CA LEU A 93 5.18 0.63 4.51
C LEU A 93 3.98 0.95 5.42
N VAL A 94 3.45 2.16 5.33
CA VAL A 94 2.24 2.56 6.09
C VAL A 94 1.03 1.75 5.63
N GLY A 95 0.86 1.53 4.32
CA GLY A 95 -0.20 0.65 3.79
C GLY A 95 -0.10 -0.79 4.32
N VAL A 96 1.10 -1.37 4.32
CA VAL A 96 1.35 -2.69 4.94
C VAL A 96 1.05 -2.69 6.43
N GLY A 97 1.43 -1.64 7.16
CA GLY A 97 1.11 -1.47 8.57
C GLY A 97 -0.40 -1.43 8.83
N LEU A 98 -1.16 -0.72 7.99
CA LEU A 98 -2.62 -0.70 8.04
C LEU A 98 -3.22 -2.08 7.78
N LYS A 99 -2.70 -2.84 6.79
CA LYS A 99 -3.13 -4.23 6.54
C LYS A 99 -2.92 -5.12 7.75
N LEU A 100 -1.76 -5.01 8.40
CA LEU A 100 -1.46 -5.77 9.62
C LEU A 100 -2.43 -5.41 10.75
N ALA A 101 -2.67 -4.12 11.00
CA ALA A 101 -3.62 -3.66 12.02
C ALA A 101 -5.04 -4.15 11.74
N ALA A 102 -5.52 -4.03 10.49
CA ALA A 102 -6.83 -4.53 10.08
C ALA A 102 -6.96 -6.05 10.25
N SER A 103 -5.89 -6.80 9.92
CA SER A 103 -5.85 -8.26 10.08
C SER A 103 -5.96 -8.68 11.54
N ILE A 104 -5.28 -7.96 12.45
CA ILE A 104 -5.38 -8.20 13.90
C ILE A 104 -6.79 -7.91 14.41
N ILE A 105 -7.42 -6.82 13.98
CA ILE A 105 -8.79 -6.48 14.37
C ILE A 105 -9.76 -7.57 13.91
N MET A 106 -9.66 -8.01 12.64
CA MET A 106 -10.50 -9.09 12.12
C MET A 106 -10.29 -10.40 12.88
N LEU A 107 -9.04 -10.75 13.19
CA LEU A 107 -8.71 -11.94 13.98
C LEU A 107 -9.33 -11.86 15.39
N PHE A 108 -9.26 -10.71 16.04
CA PHE A 108 -9.88 -10.49 17.35
C PHE A 108 -11.40 -10.68 17.32
N PHE A 109 -12.08 -10.06 16.35
CA PHE A 109 -13.54 -10.24 16.18
C PHE A 109 -13.93 -11.68 15.88
N TYR A 110 -13.13 -12.39 15.07
CA TYR A 110 -13.34 -13.79 14.76
C TYR A 110 -13.19 -14.70 15.99
N VAL A 111 -12.12 -14.52 16.77
CA VAL A 111 -11.88 -15.28 18.01
C VAL A 111 -13.00 -15.02 19.02
N LYS A 112 -13.44 -13.77 19.17
CA LYS A 112 -14.57 -13.41 20.05
C LYS A 112 -15.92 -13.99 19.56
N ALA A 113 -16.10 -14.19 18.26
CA ALA A 113 -17.34 -14.75 17.71
C ALA A 113 -17.41 -16.29 17.83
N ILE A 114 -16.25 -16.95 17.95
CA ILE A 114 -16.13 -18.41 18.10
C ILE A 114 -16.17 -18.86 19.57
N LEU A 115 -15.60 -18.07 20.49
CA LEU A 115 -15.72 -18.27 21.94
C LEU A 115 -17.08 -17.85 22.47
#